data_AF-A0A7Y2CPQ9-F1
#
_entry.id   AF-A0A7Y2CPQ9-F1
#
_cell.length_a   1.000
_cell.length_b   1.000
_cell.length_c   1.000
_cell.angle_alpha   90.00
_cell.angle_beta   90.00
_cell.angle_gamma   90.00
#
_symmetry.space_group_name_H-M   'P 1'
#
loop_
_entity.id
_entity.type
_entity.pdbx_description
1 polymer ?
#
loop_
_entity_poly.entity_id
_entity_poly.type
_entity_poly.pdbx_seq_one_letter_code
_entity_poly.pdbx_strand_id
1 'polypeptide(L)'
;MKCIEDRKANTSLLRKVAERVGREFESLSFEELNERDESMGSVECDGHVVRYSAFSYDHDPASGTIFFCIDIHSKLPVWPPGRYPSWQFAMRPDGTVERT
;
A
#
# COMPACT_ATOMS: atom_id res chain seq x y z
N MET A 1 27.80 -14.03 6.33
CA MET A 1 27.35 -13.13 5.25
C MET A 1 25.85 -13.29 5.01
N LYS A 2 25.02 -12.92 6.01
CA LYS A 2 23.55 -13.12 6.06
C LYS A 2 22.73 -11.96 5.43
N CYS A 3 23.38 -11.00 4.77
CA CYS A 3 22.84 -9.63 4.78
C CYS A 3 21.89 -9.27 3.62
N ILE A 4 21.94 -9.92 2.45
CA ILE A 4 21.15 -9.51 1.27
C ILE A 4 19.93 -10.41 1.06
N GLU A 5 20.09 -11.73 1.15
CA GLU A 5 18.97 -12.68 0.96
C GLU A 5 17.91 -12.50 2.04
N ASP A 6 18.30 -12.32 3.31
CA ASP A 6 17.37 -11.99 4.39
C ASP A 6 16.61 -10.66 4.11
N ARG A 7 17.29 -9.66 3.54
CA ARG A 7 16.65 -8.39 3.16
C ARG A 7 15.70 -8.52 1.99
N LYS A 8 16.01 -9.35 0.99
CA LYS A 8 15.11 -9.68 -0.11
C LYS A 8 13.89 -10.45 0.37
N ALA A 9 14.08 -11.38 1.32
CA ALA A 9 13.01 -12.11 1.97
C ALA A 9 12.07 -11.13 2.72
N ASN A 10 12.63 -10.20 3.48
CA ASN A 10 11.87 -9.12 4.13
C ASN A 10 11.12 -8.26 3.11
N THR A 11 11.77 -7.80 2.03
CA THR A 11 11.08 -7.05 0.97
C THR A 11 9.90 -7.83 0.40
N SER A 12 10.07 -9.14 0.20
CA SER A 12 9.02 -10.02 -0.33
C SER A 12 7.85 -10.19 0.65
N LEU A 13 8.14 -10.33 1.95
CA LEU A 13 7.13 -10.34 3.01
C LEU A 13 6.35 -9.02 3.03
N LEU A 14 7.05 -7.89 3.04
CA LEU A 14 6.41 -6.57 3.08
C LEU A 14 5.57 -6.30 1.82
N ARG A 15 5.99 -6.81 0.65
CA ARG A 15 5.19 -6.74 -0.58
C ARG A 15 3.87 -7.53 -0.45
N LYS A 16 3.88 -8.72 0.15
CA LYS A 16 2.65 -9.48 0.40
C LYS A 16 1.70 -8.72 1.34
N VAL A 17 2.24 -8.01 2.33
CA VAL A 17 1.43 -7.14 3.20
C VAL A 17 0.83 -5.99 2.39
N ALA A 18 1.63 -5.31 1.57
CA ALA A 18 1.14 -4.24 0.68
C ALA A 18 0.02 -4.74 -0.25
N GLU A 19 0.20 -5.91 -0.88
CA GLU A 19 -0.81 -6.53 -1.75
C GLU A 19 -2.09 -6.89 -0.99
N ARG A 20 -1.97 -7.42 0.23
CA ARG A 20 -3.13 -7.77 1.06
C ARG A 20 -3.92 -6.52 1.42
N VAL A 21 -3.27 -5.53 2.04
CA VAL A 21 -3.91 -4.28 2.45
C VAL A 21 -4.44 -3.53 1.23
N GLY A 22 -3.66 -3.50 0.14
CA GLY A 22 -4.05 -2.97 -1.16
C GLY A 22 -5.40 -3.49 -1.62
N ARG A 23 -5.57 -4.80 -1.64
CA ARG A 23 -6.84 -5.43 -2.04
C ARG A 23 -7.99 -5.16 -1.09
N GLU A 24 -7.73 -5.02 0.20
CA GLU A 24 -8.75 -4.61 1.17
C GLU A 24 -9.26 -3.19 0.84
N PHE A 25 -8.37 -2.28 0.43
CA PHE A 25 -8.74 -0.92 0.02
C PHE A 25 -9.36 -0.84 -1.37
N GLU A 26 -8.94 -1.67 -2.32
CA GLU A 26 -9.58 -1.79 -3.63
C GLU A 26 -11.06 -2.24 -3.52
N SER A 27 -11.45 -2.83 -2.38
CA SER A 27 -12.84 -3.25 -2.13
C SER A 27 -13.74 -2.18 -1.51
N LEU A 28 -13.17 -1.03 -1.13
CA LEU A 28 -13.93 0.12 -0.63
C LEU A 28 -14.66 0.83 -1.77
N SER A 29 -15.71 1.58 -1.44
CA SER A 29 -16.37 2.45 -2.41
C SER A 29 -15.51 3.66 -2.77
N PHE A 30 -15.85 4.29 -3.90
CA PHE A 30 -15.19 5.52 -4.31
C PHE A 30 -15.33 6.61 -3.25
N GLU A 31 -16.51 6.77 -2.67
CA GLU A 31 -16.79 7.76 -1.61
C GLU A 31 -15.96 7.49 -0.35
N GLU A 32 -15.87 6.23 0.08
CA GLU A 32 -15.07 5.83 1.24
C GLU A 32 -13.57 6.13 1.07
N LEU A 33 -13.07 6.02 -0.16
CA LEU A 33 -11.68 6.36 -0.47
C LEU A 33 -11.47 7.86 -0.67
N ASN A 34 -12.42 8.55 -1.29
CA ASN A 34 -12.34 9.98 -1.60
C ASN A 34 -12.45 10.86 -0.34
N GLU A 35 -13.12 10.38 0.72
CA GLU A 35 -13.19 11.07 2.00
C GLU A 35 -12.01 10.77 2.94
N ARG A 36 -11.05 9.92 2.53
CA ARG A 36 -9.90 9.55 3.36
C ARG A 36 -8.70 10.46 3.14
N ASP A 37 -8.48 11.37 4.09
CA ASP A 37 -7.26 12.21 4.15
C ASP A 37 -5.98 11.37 4.33
N GLU A 38 -5.87 10.61 5.43
CA GLU A 38 -4.79 9.64 5.66
C GLU A 38 -5.23 8.62 6.70
N SER A 39 -5.11 7.33 6.38
CA SER A 39 -5.42 6.23 7.30
C SER A 39 -4.15 5.47 7.68
N MET A 40 -3.91 5.35 8.99
CA MET A 40 -2.79 4.59 9.54
C MET A 40 -3.27 3.26 10.09
N GLY A 41 -2.53 2.20 9.83
CA GLY A 41 -2.86 0.87 10.35
C GLY A 41 -1.66 -0.02 10.58
N SER A 42 -1.92 -1.22 11.06
CA SER A 42 -0.91 -2.25 11.24
C SER A 42 -1.45 -3.65 10.98
N VAL A 43 -0.62 -4.49 10.37
CA VAL A 43 -0.89 -5.90 10.10
C VAL A 43 0.21 -6.74 10.73
N GLU A 44 -0.17 -7.80 11.44
CA GLU A 44 0.77 -8.83 11.88
C GLU A 44 0.98 -9.86 10.75
N CYS A 45 2.24 -10.14 10.41
CA CYS A 45 2.63 -11.10 9.38
C CYS A 45 3.95 -11.77 9.77
N ASP A 46 3.97 -13.11 9.78
CA ASP A 46 5.10 -13.95 10.19
C ASP A 46 5.78 -13.51 11.50
N GLY A 47 4.98 -13.14 12.51
CA GLY A 47 5.47 -12.68 13.82
C GLY A 47 6.02 -11.25 13.83
N HIS A 48 5.85 -10.50 12.75
CA HIS A 48 6.23 -9.10 12.64
C HIS A 48 5.01 -8.20 12.53
N VAL A 49 5.00 -7.11 13.31
CA VAL A 49 4.03 -6.03 13.15
C VAL A 49 4.54 -5.07 12.07
N VAL A 50 3.81 -5.01 10.97
CA VAL A 50 4.07 -4.10 9.84
C VAL A 50 3.06 -2.96 9.90
N ARG A 51 3.53 -1.72 9.84
CA ARG A 51 2.67 -0.52 9.82
C ARG A 51 2.46 -0.07 8.38
N TYR A 52 1.37 0.64 8.12
CA TYR A 52 1.13 1.25 6.81
C TYR A 52 0.42 2.60 6.97
N SER A 53 0.62 3.46 5.97
CA SER A 53 -0.19 4.66 5.73
C SER A 53 -0.91 4.48 4.40
N ALA A 54 -2.17 4.89 4.32
CA ALA A 54 -3.00 4.70 3.14
C ALA A 54 -3.87 5.95 2.89
N PHE A 55 -3.71 6.57 1.73
CA PHE A 55 -4.25 7.90 1.41
C PHE A 55 -4.46 8.10 -0.10
N SER A 56 -5.42 8.97 -0.45
CA SER A 56 -5.54 9.49 -1.82
C SER A 56 -4.54 10.63 -2.01
N TYR A 57 -3.69 10.55 -3.04
CA TYR A 57 -2.63 11.53 -3.26
C TYR A 57 -2.88 12.47 -4.45
N ASP A 58 -3.78 12.09 -5.35
CA ASP A 58 -4.13 12.90 -6.52
C ASP A 58 -5.57 12.59 -6.98
N HIS A 59 -6.13 13.48 -7.78
CA HIS A 59 -7.41 13.30 -8.43
C HIS A 59 -7.35 13.87 -9.85
N ASP A 60 -7.90 13.15 -10.82
CA ASP A 60 -8.12 13.69 -12.16
C ASP A 60 -9.47 14.43 -12.20
N PRO A 61 -9.50 15.78 -12.29
CA PRO A 61 -10.74 16.54 -12.26
C PRO A 61 -11.65 16.28 -13.47
N ALA A 62 -11.10 15.81 -14.59
CA ALA A 62 -11.87 15.59 -15.81
C ALA A 62 -12.72 14.31 -15.73
N SER A 63 -12.16 13.23 -15.15
CA SER A 63 -12.84 11.95 -15.00
C SER A 63 -13.40 11.71 -13.58
N GLY A 64 -12.98 12.50 -12.60
CA GLY A 64 -13.24 12.27 -11.19
C GLY A 64 -12.46 11.08 -10.62
N THR A 65 -11.48 10.54 -11.34
CA THR A 65 -10.67 9.41 -10.85
C THR A 65 -9.80 9.83 -9.68
N ILE A 66 -9.77 9.03 -8.61
CA ILE A 66 -8.84 9.21 -7.50
C ILE A 66 -7.63 8.29 -7.68
N PHE A 67 -6.46 8.77 -7.27
CA PHE A 67 -5.24 7.98 -7.20
C PHE A 67 -4.90 7.72 -5.74
N PHE A 68 -4.71 6.44 -5.41
CA PHE A 68 -4.58 5.97 -4.05
C PHE A 68 -3.25 5.25 -3.84
N CYS A 69 -2.62 5.46 -2.68
CA CYS A 69 -1.35 4.83 -2.32
C CYS A 69 -1.43 4.21 -0.92
N ILE A 70 -0.74 3.09 -0.75
CA ILE A 70 -0.50 2.43 0.53
C ILE A 70 1.00 2.23 0.71
N ASP A 71 1.60 2.98 1.62
CA ASP A 71 3.02 2.90 1.94
C ASP A 71 3.26 2.00 3.15
N ILE A 72 4.18 1.05 3.00
CA ILE A 72 4.55 0.13 4.07
C ILE A 72 5.71 0.70 4.90
N HIS A 73 5.54 0.68 6.21
CA HIS A 73 6.53 1.09 7.21
C HIS A 73 6.92 -0.10 8.09
N SER A 74 8.21 -0.43 8.13
CA SER A 74 8.72 -1.53 8.95
C SER A 74 10.12 -1.25 9.50
N LYS A 75 10.46 -1.89 10.62
CA LYS A 75 11.85 -1.91 11.14
C LYS A 75 12.71 -3.00 10.47
N LEU A 76 12.10 -3.87 9.67
CA LEU A 76 12.81 -4.93 8.97
C LEU A 76 13.72 -4.31 7.90
N PRO A 77 15.00 -4.71 7.83
CA PRO A 77 15.89 -4.22 6.77
C PRO A 77 15.43 -4.77 5.42
N VAL A 78 15.30 -3.89 4.44
CA VAL A 78 14.83 -4.19 3.06
C VAL A 78 15.96 -4.11 2.04
N TRP A 79 15.71 -4.68 0.86
CA TRP A 79 16.54 -4.51 -0.33
C TRP A 79 15.70 -3.99 -1.52
N PRO A 80 16.11 -2.90 -2.20
CA PRO A 80 17.25 -2.03 -1.87
C PRO A 80 17.10 -1.33 -0.51
N PRO A 81 18.21 -0.97 0.18
CA PRO A 81 18.13 -0.33 1.49
C PRO A 81 17.29 0.95 1.46
N GLY A 82 16.37 1.09 2.42
CA GLY A 82 15.49 2.25 2.55
C GLY A 82 14.35 2.33 1.53
N ARG A 83 14.20 1.35 0.62
CA ARG A 83 13.08 1.30 -0.33
C ARG A 83 12.04 0.28 0.11
N TYR A 84 11.02 0.76 0.80
CA TYR A 84 9.89 -0.07 1.20
C TYR A 84 8.91 -0.24 0.03
N PRO A 85 8.25 -1.41 -0.09
CA PRO A 85 7.17 -1.59 -1.06
C PRO A 85 6.00 -0.65 -0.77
N SER A 86 5.31 -0.20 -1.82
CA SER A 86 4.01 0.43 -1.74
C SER A 86 3.03 -0.24 -2.71
N TRP A 87 1.74 -0.04 -2.48
CA TRP A 87 0.66 -0.46 -3.37
C TRP A 87 -0.07 0.77 -3.90
N GLN A 88 -0.29 0.84 -5.20
CA GLN A 88 -0.94 1.98 -5.85
C GLN A 88 -2.03 1.50 -6.79
N PHE A 89 -3.12 2.25 -6.84
CA PHE A 89 -4.20 2.03 -7.79
C PHE A 89 -4.96 3.34 -8.03
N ALA A 90 -5.66 3.40 -9.16
CA ALA A 90 -6.63 4.43 -9.47
C ALA A 90 -8.05 3.86 -9.34
N MET A 91 -8.99 4.66 -8.85
CA MET A 91 -10.40 4.29 -8.81
C MET A 91 -11.25 5.36 -9.47
N ARG A 92 -12.10 4.94 -10.41
CA ARG A 92 -13.11 5.80 -11.05
C ARG A 92 -14.34 5.99 -10.15
N PRO A 93 -15.13 7.05 -10.36
CA PRO A 93 -16.38 7.27 -9.63
C PRO A 93 -17.40 6.12 -9.72
N ASP A 94 -17.34 5.30 -10.77
CA ASP A 94 -18.21 4.12 -10.93
C ASP A 94 -17.72 2.88 -10.15
N GLY A 95 -16.64 3.01 -9.38
CA GLY A 95 -16.01 1.93 -8.61
C GLY A 95 -15.02 1.07 -9.40
N THR A 96 -14.76 1.38 -10.67
CA THR A 96 -13.75 0.65 -11.47
C THR A 96 -12.35 0.91 -10.93
N VAL A 97 -11.60 -0.15 -10.64
CA VAL A 97 -10.21 -0.10 -10.15
C VAL A 97 -9.23 -0.41 -11.28
N GLU A 98 -8.21 0.44 -11.43
CA GLU A 98 -7.07 0.25 -12.32
C GLU A 98 -5.77 0.22 -11.53
N ARG A 99 -4.99 -0.86 -11.67
CA ARG A 99 -3.70 -0.98 -10.99
C ARG A 99 -2.61 -0.32 -11.83
N THR A 100 -1.77 0.48 -11.18
CA THR A 100 -0.63 1.19 -11.77
C THR A 100 0.69 0.44 -11.60
#